data_AF-A0A1B3NCD7-F1
#
_entry.id   AF-A0A1B3NCD7-F1
#
_cell.length_a   1.000
_cell.length_b   1.000
_cell.length_c   1.000
_cell.angle_alpha   90.00
_cell.angle_beta   90.00
_cell.angle_gamma   90.00
#
_symmetry.space_group_name_H-M   'P 1'
#
loop_
_entity.id
_entity.type
_entity.pdbx_description
1 polymer ?
#
loop_
_entity_poly.entity_id
_entity_poly.type
_entity_poly.pdbx_seq_one_letter_code
_entity_poly.pdbx_strand_id
1 'polypeptide(L)'
;MKRSPKVEILSNNAGAICAILVGADYTSEHECGIGGLRHAAGVEMPARPQGIASRTAAGPVPVSLEIKKRIAIPATRQKDTVAILRFGSFGPYHEIDYRSHLWGTDLISGAWEENRLCLVARGEAVEAVSKLAEAMQRGDFAIWMGGSCSNPFARSGVVLAIPSAIDPEKLQYMLDSDLQQNALLDDVDATGIIERIKAAQERNPGRFTKWPDKFGYHALSPGRTLGSRVGLPNPIETKHPVMFFMNPMDQKSVNFGWFTVEELDAWLAGKGPCLKSNWDKDMARAENDRILQEAKGAETEIEAEGPRP
;
A
#
# COMPACT_ATOMS: atom_id res chain seq x y z
N MET A 1 8.89 -4.18 18.21
CA MET A 1 7.42 -4.09 18.20
C MET A 1 6.94 -2.79 18.82
N LYS A 2 6.49 -1.86 17.97
CA LYS A 2 5.84 -0.63 18.41
C LYS A 2 4.33 -0.81 18.49
N ARG A 3 3.71 -0.03 19.36
CA ARG A 3 2.25 -0.07 19.50
C ARG A 3 1.63 0.56 18.29
N SER A 4 0.57 -0.07 17.83
CA SER A 4 -0.32 0.54 16.87
C SER A 4 -0.97 1.79 17.48
N PRO A 5 -1.02 2.91 16.74
CA PRO A 5 -1.67 4.13 17.19
C PRO A 5 -3.19 3.96 17.27
N LYS A 6 -3.75 2.97 16.57
CA LYS A 6 -5.19 2.69 16.56
C LYS A 6 -5.47 1.23 16.22
N VAL A 7 -6.17 0.55 17.12
CA VAL A 7 -6.76 -0.76 16.84
C VAL A 7 -8.27 -0.62 16.71
N GLU A 8 -8.82 -1.23 15.66
CA GLU A 8 -10.24 -1.14 15.34
C GLU A 8 -10.83 -2.53 15.16
N ILE A 9 -11.96 -2.78 15.82
CA ILE A 9 -12.76 -3.98 15.63
C ILE A 9 -13.74 -3.69 14.49
N LEU A 10 -13.68 -4.50 13.44
CA LEU A 10 -14.54 -4.39 12.27
C LEU A 10 -15.64 -5.45 12.36
N SER A 11 -16.87 -5.01 12.13
CA SER A 11 -18.05 -5.88 12.10
C SER A 11 -18.67 -5.96 10.71
N ASN A 12 -19.36 -7.06 10.45
CA ASN A 12 -20.20 -7.23 9.28
C ASN A 12 -21.55 -6.52 9.45
N ASN A 13 -22.40 -6.58 8.43
CA ASN A 13 -23.70 -5.90 8.45
C ASN A 13 -24.65 -6.42 9.54
N ALA A 14 -24.44 -7.65 10.03
CA ALA A 14 -25.17 -8.24 11.14
C ALA A 14 -24.58 -7.89 12.52
N GLY A 15 -23.54 -7.05 12.58
CA GLY A 15 -22.87 -6.64 13.82
C GLY A 15 -21.88 -7.67 14.38
N ALA A 16 -21.71 -8.82 13.74
CA ALA A 16 -20.72 -9.81 14.15
C ALA A 16 -19.32 -9.34 13.75
N ILE A 17 -18.33 -9.58 14.61
CA ILE A 17 -16.93 -9.31 14.30
C ILE A 17 -16.49 -10.10 13.05
N CYS A 18 -15.84 -9.41 12.12
CA CYS A 18 -15.27 -10.02 10.92
C CYS A 18 -13.77 -9.73 10.77
N ALA A 19 -13.24 -8.68 11.41
CA ALA A 19 -11.81 -8.43 11.43
C ALA A 19 -11.36 -7.54 12.60
N ILE A 20 -10.06 -7.53 12.87
CA ILE A 20 -9.38 -6.55 13.72
C ILE A 20 -8.30 -5.90 12.86
N LEU A 21 -8.38 -4.58 12.70
CA LEU A 21 -7.34 -3.78 12.07
C LEU A 21 -6.40 -3.25 13.14
N VAL A 22 -5.12 -3.55 12.98
CA VAL A 22 -4.03 -3.02 13.81
C VAL A 22 -3.27 -2.00 12.98
N GLY A 23 -3.61 -0.72 13.13
CA GLY A 23 -3.08 0.37 12.31
C GLY A 23 -1.54 0.49 12.37
N ALA A 24 -0.94 1.03 11.31
CA ALA A 24 0.47 1.40 11.32
C ALA A 24 0.63 2.80 11.94
N ASP A 25 1.59 2.98 12.85
CA ASP A 25 2.27 4.27 12.96
C ASP A 25 3.34 4.28 11.85
N TYR A 26 3.54 5.38 11.14
CA TYR A 26 4.46 5.48 9.99
C TYR A 26 5.94 5.43 10.41
N THR A 27 6.29 4.45 11.23
CA THR A 27 7.61 4.22 11.82
C THR A 27 8.29 3.10 11.05
N SER A 28 9.62 3.17 10.89
CA SER A 28 10.40 2.21 10.08
C SER A 28 10.27 0.74 10.50
N GLU A 29 9.76 0.45 11.70
CA GLU A 29 9.41 -0.90 12.15
C GLU A 29 8.15 -1.48 11.50
N HIS A 30 7.30 -0.67 10.87
CA HIS A 30 6.15 -1.14 10.08
C HIS A 30 6.47 -1.21 8.58
N GLU A 31 7.69 -0.85 8.18
CA GLU A 31 8.19 -1.00 6.80
C GLU A 31 8.73 -2.42 6.55
N CYS A 32 9.03 -3.20 7.59
CA CYS A 32 9.55 -4.56 7.44
C CYS A 32 8.50 -5.60 7.05
N GLY A 33 7.21 -5.23 6.99
CA GLY A 33 6.13 -6.07 6.48
C GLY A 33 5.59 -7.09 7.47
N ILE A 34 4.91 -8.12 6.92
CA ILE A 34 4.30 -9.23 7.67
C ILE A 34 4.62 -10.58 7.01
N GLY A 35 5.79 -10.73 6.40
CA GLY A 35 6.21 -11.98 5.76
C GLY A 35 6.25 -13.14 6.76
N GLY A 36 6.92 -12.93 7.89
CA GLY A 36 7.03 -13.89 8.99
C GLY A 36 5.69 -14.27 9.61
N LEU A 37 4.80 -13.29 9.84
CA LEU A 37 3.44 -13.55 10.33
C LEU A 37 2.60 -14.35 9.33
N ARG A 38 2.67 -14.03 8.03
CA ARG A 38 2.00 -14.82 6.98
C ARG A 38 2.53 -16.25 6.96
N HIS A 39 3.85 -16.43 7.00
CA HIS A 39 4.47 -17.75 7.05
C HIS A 39 4.03 -18.54 8.29
N ALA A 40 4.00 -17.90 9.48
CA ALA A 40 3.53 -18.52 10.72
C ALA A 40 2.03 -18.89 10.68
N ALA A 41 1.23 -18.20 9.87
CA ALA A 41 -0.18 -18.53 9.62
C ALA A 41 -0.36 -19.60 8.53
N GLY A 42 0.71 -20.04 7.87
CA GLY A 42 0.60 -20.91 6.70
C GLY A 42 -0.07 -20.23 5.50
N VAL A 43 0.10 -18.91 5.37
CA VAL A 43 -0.40 -18.12 4.24
C VAL A 43 0.73 -17.95 3.23
N GLU A 44 0.63 -18.65 2.11
CA GLU A 44 1.52 -18.46 0.97
C GLU A 44 0.91 -17.42 0.02
N MET A 45 1.52 -16.23 -0.03
CA MET A 45 1.04 -15.17 -0.91
C MET A 45 1.57 -15.38 -2.33
N PRO A 46 0.71 -15.65 -3.32
CA PRO A 46 1.17 -15.74 -4.71
C PRO A 46 1.59 -14.36 -5.23
N ALA A 47 2.37 -14.33 -6.31
CA ALA A 47 2.76 -13.09 -6.99
C ALA A 47 1.56 -12.29 -7.55
N ARG A 48 0.46 -13.02 -7.84
CA ARG A 48 -0.83 -12.48 -8.32
C ARG A 48 -1.92 -12.93 -7.34
N PRO A 49 -2.10 -12.24 -6.20
CA PRO A 49 -3.15 -12.59 -5.24
C PRO A 49 -4.53 -12.40 -5.85
N GLN A 50 -5.49 -13.20 -5.42
CA GLN A 50 -6.88 -13.18 -5.85
C GLN A 50 -7.80 -13.36 -4.64
N GLY A 51 -8.40 -12.25 -4.21
CA GLY A 51 -9.40 -12.19 -3.15
C GLY A 51 -8.88 -12.69 -1.79
N ILE A 52 -9.82 -12.97 -0.89
CA ILE A 52 -9.50 -13.41 0.46
C ILE A 52 -8.79 -14.77 0.50
N ALA A 53 -9.04 -15.63 -0.48
CA ALA A 53 -8.48 -16.98 -0.53
C ALA A 53 -6.95 -16.97 -0.54
N SER A 54 -6.34 -16.04 -1.28
CA SER A 54 -4.87 -15.89 -1.33
C SER A 54 -4.24 -15.38 -0.03
N ARG A 55 -5.07 -14.96 0.94
CA ARG A 55 -4.65 -14.41 2.24
C ARG A 55 -5.11 -15.27 3.42
N THR A 56 -5.82 -16.36 3.14
CA THR A 56 -6.40 -17.25 4.15
C THR A 56 -5.40 -18.34 4.53
N ALA A 57 -5.32 -18.64 5.81
CA ALA A 57 -4.48 -19.71 6.34
C ALA A 57 -4.89 -21.05 5.73
N ALA A 58 -3.90 -21.90 5.40
CA ALA A 58 -4.17 -23.24 4.88
C ALA A 58 -4.81 -24.20 5.91
N GLY A 59 -4.80 -23.83 7.19
CA GLY A 59 -5.35 -24.64 8.28
C GLY A 59 -5.29 -23.92 9.62
N PRO A 60 -5.51 -24.64 10.73
CA PRO A 60 -5.41 -24.11 12.09
C PRO A 60 -4.12 -23.36 12.36
N VAL A 61 -4.25 -22.14 12.88
CA VAL A 61 -3.12 -21.28 13.22
C VAL A 61 -2.82 -21.36 14.71
N PRO A 62 -1.58 -21.71 15.12
CA PRO A 62 -1.21 -21.74 16.53
C PRO A 62 -1.22 -20.32 17.11
N VAL A 63 -2.04 -20.12 18.13
CA VAL A 63 -2.20 -18.85 18.83
C VAL A 63 -2.26 -19.09 20.33
N SER A 64 -1.67 -18.18 21.11
CA SER A 64 -1.80 -18.17 22.57
C SER A 64 -2.83 -17.12 22.97
N LEU A 65 -3.96 -17.55 23.53
CA LEU A 65 -4.93 -16.66 24.17
C LEU A 65 -4.89 -16.84 25.69
N GLU A 66 -4.63 -15.77 26.42
CA GLU A 66 -4.69 -15.75 27.88
C GLU A 66 -5.78 -14.79 28.35
N ILE A 67 -6.68 -15.26 29.21
CA ILE A 67 -7.73 -14.43 29.81
C ILE A 67 -7.45 -14.27 31.31
N LYS A 68 -7.20 -13.04 31.73
CA LYS A 68 -6.97 -12.67 33.13
C LYS A 68 -8.18 -11.90 33.66
N LYS A 69 -8.69 -12.27 34.83
CA LYS A 69 -9.84 -11.60 35.46
C LYS A 69 -9.39 -10.62 36.55
N ARG A 70 -10.18 -9.56 36.77
CA ARG A 70 -10.00 -8.58 37.86
C ARG A 70 -8.63 -7.87 37.85
N ILE A 71 -8.09 -7.59 36.66
CA ILE A 71 -6.84 -6.85 36.49
C ILE A 71 -7.10 -5.37 36.74
N ALA A 72 -6.32 -4.75 37.61
CA ALA A 72 -6.37 -3.31 37.82
C ALA A 72 -5.83 -2.57 36.58
N ILE A 73 -6.63 -1.67 36.02
CA ILE A 73 -6.27 -0.86 34.86
C ILE A 73 -5.65 0.45 35.35
N PRO A 74 -4.37 0.74 35.06
CA PRO A 74 -3.71 1.95 35.55
C PRO A 74 -4.44 3.25 35.19
N ALA A 75 -4.97 3.33 33.97
CA ALA A 75 -5.63 4.52 33.44
C ALA A 75 -6.96 4.85 34.17
N THR A 76 -7.75 3.84 34.53
CA THR A 76 -9.09 4.05 35.13
C THR A 76 -9.16 3.71 36.61
N ARG A 77 -8.14 3.03 37.15
CA ARG A 77 -8.10 2.41 38.49
C ARG A 77 -9.21 1.39 38.76
N GLN A 78 -9.98 1.01 37.73
CA GLN A 78 -11.00 -0.03 37.82
C GLN A 78 -10.39 -1.41 37.59
N LYS A 79 -11.10 -2.46 38.03
CA LYS A 79 -10.72 -3.85 37.74
C LYS A 79 -11.51 -4.35 36.55
N ASP A 80 -10.83 -4.94 35.58
CA ASP A 80 -11.44 -5.44 34.35
C ASP A 80 -11.00 -6.87 34.03
N THR A 81 -11.69 -7.51 33.09
CA THR A 81 -11.21 -8.73 32.42
C THR A 81 -10.32 -8.31 31.26
N VAL A 82 -9.18 -8.97 31.10
CA VAL A 82 -8.19 -8.68 30.06
C VAL A 82 -7.91 -9.95 29.27
N ALA A 83 -8.01 -9.88 27.95
CA ALA A 83 -7.58 -10.91 27.02
C ALA A 83 -6.27 -10.50 26.35
N ILE A 84 -5.33 -11.44 26.25
CA ILE A 84 -4.02 -11.25 25.64
C ILE A 84 -3.86 -12.33 24.57
N LEU A 85 -3.92 -11.92 23.31
CA LEU A 85 -3.71 -12.79 22.16
C LEU A 85 -2.30 -12.57 21.61
N ARG A 86 -1.56 -13.65 21.44
CA ARG A 86 -0.19 -13.67 20.93
C ARG A 86 -0.10 -14.62 19.74
N PHE A 87 0.45 -14.13 18.64
CA PHE A 87 0.62 -14.87 17.39
C PHE A 87 2.02 -14.63 16.79
N GLY A 88 2.62 -15.67 16.20
CA GLY A 88 3.98 -15.63 15.64
C GLY A 88 5.05 -16.20 16.57
N SER A 89 6.33 -15.92 16.26
CA SER A 89 7.48 -16.56 16.92
C SER A 89 7.92 -15.82 18.19
N PHE A 90 7.47 -16.26 19.36
CA PHE A 90 7.93 -15.73 20.66
C PHE A 90 9.13 -16.51 21.18
N GLY A 91 10.30 -15.85 21.24
CA GLY A 91 11.46 -16.38 21.94
C GLY A 91 11.34 -16.18 23.46
N PRO A 92 12.14 -16.91 24.28
CA PRO A 92 12.04 -16.89 25.74
C PRO A 92 12.36 -15.53 26.40
N TYR A 93 12.96 -14.60 25.66
CA TYR A 93 13.37 -13.27 26.16
C TYR A 93 12.47 -12.12 25.69
N HIS A 94 11.36 -12.42 25.01
CA HIS A 94 10.51 -11.40 24.37
C HIS A 94 9.02 -11.60 24.66
N GLU A 95 8.67 -11.92 25.91
CA GLU A 95 7.28 -11.75 26.33
C GLU A 95 6.92 -10.26 26.28
N ILE A 96 5.93 -9.94 25.45
CA ILE A 96 5.39 -8.59 25.41
C ILE A 96 4.67 -8.34 26.73
N ASP A 97 5.15 -7.35 27.48
CA ASP A 97 4.48 -6.90 28.69
C ASP A 97 3.15 -6.25 28.32
N TYR A 98 2.08 -7.04 28.44
CA TYR A 98 0.71 -6.61 28.20
C TYR A 98 0.31 -5.45 29.11
N ARG A 99 0.94 -5.27 30.29
CA ARG A 99 0.61 -4.16 31.19
C ARG A 99 0.90 -2.83 30.54
N SER A 100 1.94 -2.79 29.71
CA SER A 100 2.27 -1.60 28.94
C SER A 100 1.09 -1.17 28.04
N HIS A 101 0.30 -2.11 27.51
CA HIS A 101 -0.89 -1.82 26.71
C HIS A 101 -2.11 -1.35 27.52
N LEU A 102 -2.08 -1.44 28.85
CA LEU A 102 -3.19 -1.03 29.74
C LEU A 102 -3.09 0.42 30.23
N TRP A 103 -2.06 1.17 29.81
CA TRP A 103 -1.87 2.57 30.21
C TRP A 103 -2.77 3.55 29.45
N GLY A 104 -3.37 3.12 28.33
CA GLY A 104 -4.30 3.92 27.55
C GLY A 104 -5.77 3.78 27.99
N THR A 105 -6.63 4.64 27.45
CA THR A 105 -8.09 4.57 27.65
C THR A 105 -8.80 3.72 26.60
N ASP A 106 -8.09 3.18 25.61
CA ASP A 106 -8.68 2.30 24.60
C ASP A 106 -9.06 0.94 25.20
N LEU A 107 -10.12 0.33 24.67
CA LEU A 107 -10.56 -1.01 25.07
C LEU A 107 -9.73 -2.11 24.42
N ILE A 108 -9.04 -1.80 23.34
CA ILE A 108 -8.16 -2.70 22.63
C ILE A 108 -6.91 -1.96 22.19
N SER A 109 -5.77 -2.62 22.35
CA SER A 109 -4.47 -2.15 21.89
C SER A 109 -3.76 -3.32 21.22
N GLY A 110 -2.87 -3.00 20.29
CA GLY A 110 -2.16 -3.99 19.50
C GLY A 110 -0.77 -3.51 19.17
N ALA A 111 0.11 -4.46 18.90
CA ALA A 111 1.44 -4.21 18.40
C ALA A 111 1.80 -5.35 17.46
N TRP A 112 2.57 -5.05 16.43
CA TRP A 112 3.02 -6.04 15.47
C TRP A 112 4.41 -5.67 14.92
N GLU A 113 5.09 -6.69 14.41
CA GLU A 113 6.33 -6.61 13.65
C GLU A 113 6.35 -7.80 12.68
N GLU A 114 7.40 -7.93 11.88
CA GLU A 114 7.52 -8.96 10.83
C GLU A 114 7.14 -10.38 11.27
N ASN A 115 7.49 -10.77 12.51
CA ASN A 115 7.35 -12.15 13.00
C ASN A 115 6.40 -12.34 14.18
N ARG A 116 5.84 -11.27 14.74
CA ARG A 116 5.09 -11.33 16.01
C ARG A 116 3.96 -10.32 16.04
N LEU A 117 2.89 -10.69 16.73
CA LEU A 117 1.72 -9.85 16.94
C LEU A 117 1.15 -10.08 18.34
N CYS A 118 0.74 -9.00 18.98
CA CYS A 118 0.05 -9.02 20.25
C CYS A 118 -1.19 -8.13 20.21
N LEU A 119 -2.32 -8.66 20.68
CA LEU A 119 -3.52 -7.89 20.99
C LEU A 119 -3.78 -7.98 22.49
N VAL A 120 -4.09 -6.84 23.09
CA VAL A 120 -4.55 -6.74 24.47
C VAL A 120 -5.90 -6.06 24.45
N ALA A 121 -6.94 -6.78 24.86
CA ALA A 121 -8.30 -6.27 24.96
C ALA A 121 -8.82 -6.32 26.39
N ARG A 122 -9.76 -5.43 26.72
CA ARG A 122 -10.41 -5.36 28.02
C ARG A 122 -11.90 -5.10 27.90
N GLY A 123 -12.65 -5.42 28.96
CA GLY A 123 -14.09 -5.24 29.01
C GLY A 123 -14.79 -5.96 27.85
N GLU A 124 -15.68 -5.25 27.16
CA GLU A 124 -16.43 -5.78 26.01
C GLU A 124 -15.55 -6.22 24.82
N ALA A 125 -14.34 -5.66 24.66
CA ALA A 125 -13.44 -6.03 23.56
C ALA A 125 -12.79 -7.42 23.75
N VAL A 126 -12.91 -8.03 24.94
CA VAL A 126 -12.41 -9.39 25.21
C VAL A 126 -13.09 -10.42 24.30
N GLU A 127 -14.39 -10.25 24.03
CA GLU A 127 -15.15 -11.16 23.17
C GLU A 127 -14.62 -11.14 21.73
N ALA A 128 -14.33 -9.96 21.20
CA ALA A 128 -13.75 -9.77 19.87
C ALA A 128 -12.43 -10.54 19.69
N VAL A 129 -11.49 -10.37 20.63
CA VAL A 129 -10.20 -11.07 20.59
C VAL A 129 -10.34 -12.57 20.79
N SER A 130 -11.29 -13.01 21.61
CA SER A 130 -11.57 -14.44 21.82
C SER A 130 -12.13 -15.09 20.56
N LYS A 131 -13.11 -14.45 19.89
CA LYS A 131 -13.66 -14.92 18.62
C LYS A 131 -12.60 -15.02 17.53
N LEU A 132 -11.69 -14.04 17.45
CA LEU A 132 -10.56 -14.10 16.52
C LEU A 132 -9.65 -15.30 16.82
N ALA A 133 -9.28 -15.53 18.08
CA ALA A 133 -8.45 -16.66 18.47
C ALA A 133 -9.10 -18.02 18.12
N GLU A 134 -10.40 -18.16 18.37
CA GLU A 134 -11.14 -19.36 18.01
C GLU A 134 -11.18 -19.59 16.49
N ALA A 135 -11.39 -18.52 15.72
CA ALA A 135 -11.37 -18.59 14.26
C ALA A 135 -9.99 -19.02 13.72
N MET A 136 -8.92 -18.46 14.28
CA MET A 136 -7.54 -18.87 14.01
C MET A 136 -7.33 -20.36 14.27
N GLN A 137 -7.78 -20.88 15.42
CA GLN A 137 -7.66 -22.30 15.78
C GLN A 137 -8.47 -23.23 14.88
N ARG A 138 -9.53 -22.74 14.23
CA ARG A 138 -10.32 -23.50 13.24
C ARG A 138 -9.77 -23.39 11.81
N GLY A 139 -8.77 -22.55 11.58
CA GLY A 139 -8.25 -22.24 10.24
C GLY A 139 -9.10 -21.27 9.44
N ASP A 140 -10.07 -20.62 10.07
CA ASP A 140 -10.89 -19.56 9.48
C ASP A 140 -10.23 -18.21 9.78
N PHE A 141 -9.04 -18.01 9.22
CA PHE A 141 -8.23 -16.83 9.47
C PHE A 141 -7.54 -16.34 8.22
N ALA A 142 -7.57 -15.03 8.01
CA ALA A 142 -6.81 -14.38 6.97
C ALA A 142 -6.01 -13.19 7.51
N ILE A 143 -4.84 -12.95 6.92
CA ILE A 143 -3.96 -11.86 7.32
C ILE A 143 -3.35 -11.15 6.10
N TRP A 144 -3.41 -9.82 6.09
CA TRP A 144 -2.81 -8.99 5.05
C TRP A 144 -2.51 -7.58 5.54
N MET A 145 -1.74 -6.83 4.76
CA MET A 145 -1.57 -5.39 4.96
C MET A 145 -2.72 -4.63 4.30
N GLY A 146 -3.43 -3.79 5.06
CA GLY A 146 -4.38 -2.83 4.51
C GLY A 146 -3.69 -1.69 3.75
N GLY A 147 -4.44 -0.93 2.94
CA GLY A 147 -3.88 0.24 2.23
C GLY A 147 -4.39 0.60 0.83
N SER A 148 -5.42 -0.05 0.27
CA SER A 148 -5.98 0.36 -1.05
C SER A 148 -7.16 1.32 -0.89
N CYS A 149 -7.05 2.54 -1.40
CA CYS A 149 -7.79 3.78 -1.09
C CYS A 149 -9.35 3.82 -1.19
N SER A 150 -10.10 2.74 -0.98
CA SER A 150 -11.57 2.77 -1.21
C SER A 150 -12.44 1.77 -0.43
N ASN A 151 -11.91 0.98 0.51
CA ASN A 151 -12.71 0.00 1.28
C ASN A 151 -12.36 0.01 2.80
N PRO A 152 -13.14 -0.62 3.70
CA PRO A 152 -12.86 -0.57 5.15
C PRO A 152 -11.53 -1.22 5.58
N PHE A 153 -10.86 -1.94 4.68
CA PHE A 153 -9.51 -2.50 4.83
C PHE A 153 -8.42 -1.62 4.16
N ALA A 154 -8.78 -0.41 3.73
CA ALA A 154 -7.90 0.57 3.07
C ALA A 154 -6.96 1.33 4.02
N ARG A 155 -7.13 1.16 5.33
CA ARG A 155 -6.28 1.83 6.32
C ARG A 155 -4.93 1.10 6.40
N SER A 156 -3.84 1.86 6.46
CA SER A 156 -2.50 1.30 6.62
C SER A 156 -2.40 0.54 7.95
N GLY A 157 -1.92 -0.71 7.90
CA GLY A 157 -1.80 -1.58 9.07
C GLY A 157 -2.03 -3.05 8.73
N VAL A 158 -2.00 -3.89 9.75
CA VAL A 158 -2.26 -5.33 9.62
C VAL A 158 -3.73 -5.60 9.85
N VAL A 159 -4.35 -6.31 8.93
CA VAL A 159 -5.72 -6.80 9.07
C VAL A 159 -5.68 -8.27 9.47
N LEU A 160 -6.40 -8.60 10.55
CA LEU A 160 -6.61 -9.93 11.07
C LEU A 160 -8.09 -10.27 10.90
N ALA A 161 -8.45 -11.10 9.93
CA ALA A 161 -9.84 -11.32 9.58
C ALA A 161 -10.30 -12.76 9.80
N ILE A 162 -11.62 -12.90 9.89
CA ILE A 162 -12.38 -14.14 9.97
C ILE A 162 -13.12 -14.25 8.63
N PRO A 163 -12.54 -14.90 7.59
CA PRO A 163 -13.11 -14.94 6.24
C PRO A 163 -14.59 -15.31 6.20
N SER A 164 -15.02 -16.31 6.99
CA SER A 164 -16.41 -16.76 6.99
C SER A 164 -17.41 -15.73 7.54
N ALA A 165 -16.93 -14.71 8.25
CA ALA A 165 -17.76 -13.66 8.85
C ALA A 165 -17.82 -12.38 8.00
N ILE A 166 -17.04 -12.28 6.92
CA ILE A 166 -17.02 -11.11 6.03
C ILE A 166 -18.23 -11.17 5.08
N ASP A 167 -18.90 -10.04 4.89
CA ASP A 167 -20.01 -9.94 3.95
C ASP A 167 -19.55 -10.30 2.52
N PRO A 168 -20.29 -11.13 1.76
CA PRO A 168 -19.91 -11.57 0.42
C PRO A 168 -19.57 -10.42 -0.54
N GLU A 169 -20.28 -9.29 -0.42
CA GLU A 169 -20.02 -8.08 -1.23
C GLU A 169 -18.61 -7.52 -1.02
N LYS A 170 -18.11 -7.54 0.23
CA LYS A 170 -16.75 -7.08 0.56
C LYS A 170 -15.69 -8.06 0.03
N LEU A 171 -15.99 -9.36 0.04
CA LEU A 171 -15.13 -10.39 -0.55
C LEU A 171 -15.04 -10.25 -2.07
N GLN A 172 -16.17 -9.99 -2.73
CA GLN A 172 -16.22 -9.75 -4.17
C GLN A 172 -15.45 -8.49 -4.55
N TYR A 173 -15.67 -7.39 -3.81
CA TYR A 173 -14.92 -6.15 -4.02
C TYR A 173 -13.41 -6.37 -3.97
N MET A 174 -12.95 -7.15 -2.98
CA MET A 174 -11.54 -7.47 -2.81
C MET A 174 -11.00 -8.29 -3.99
N LEU A 175 -11.77 -9.28 -4.46
CA LEU A 175 -11.42 -10.06 -5.64
C LEU A 175 -11.32 -9.18 -6.90
N ASP A 176 -12.32 -8.31 -7.12
CA ASP A 176 -12.34 -7.43 -8.28
C ASP A 176 -11.15 -6.46 -8.28
N SER A 177 -10.82 -5.90 -7.11
CA SER A 177 -9.64 -5.03 -6.93
C SER A 177 -8.34 -5.76 -7.24
N ASP A 178 -8.20 -7.01 -6.80
CA ASP A 178 -7.02 -7.83 -7.08
C ASP A 178 -6.92 -8.19 -8.57
N LEU A 179 -8.04 -8.56 -9.21
CA LEU A 179 -8.08 -8.86 -10.64
C LEU A 179 -7.70 -7.66 -11.50
N GLN A 180 -8.19 -6.46 -11.14
CA GLN A 180 -7.80 -5.21 -11.81
C GLN A 180 -6.30 -4.91 -11.65
N GLN A 181 -5.76 -5.11 -10.44
CA GLN A 181 -4.34 -4.94 -10.18
C GLN A 181 -3.50 -5.97 -10.95
N ASN A 182 -3.92 -7.23 -10.98
CA ASN A 182 -3.22 -8.28 -11.73
C ASN A 182 -3.21 -7.99 -13.22
N ALA A 183 -4.35 -7.54 -13.79
CA ALA A 183 -4.41 -7.10 -15.18
C ALA A 183 -3.47 -5.92 -15.46
N LEU A 184 -3.35 -4.96 -14.54
CA LEU A 184 -2.37 -3.87 -14.66
C LEU A 184 -0.94 -4.41 -14.68
N LEU A 185 -0.61 -5.37 -13.83
CA LEU A 185 0.72 -5.95 -13.78
C LEU A 185 1.02 -6.84 -15.01
N ASP A 186 0.03 -7.52 -15.56
CA ASP A 186 0.20 -8.30 -16.80
C ASP A 186 0.49 -7.36 -17.99
N ASP A 187 -0.18 -6.21 -18.04
CA ASP A 187 0.13 -5.17 -19.01
C ASP A 187 1.52 -4.57 -18.79
N VAL A 188 1.98 -4.42 -17.54
CA VAL A 188 3.35 -4.01 -17.22
C VAL A 188 4.37 -5.03 -17.74
N ASP A 189 4.16 -6.31 -17.46
CA ASP A 189 5.07 -7.38 -17.90
C ASP A 189 5.16 -7.42 -19.43
N ALA A 190 4.05 -7.18 -20.14
CA ALA A 190 4.01 -7.09 -21.60
C ALA A 190 4.86 -5.94 -22.17
N THR A 191 5.16 -4.89 -21.39
CA THR A 191 6.04 -3.79 -21.84
C THR A 191 7.52 -4.17 -21.83
N GLY A 192 7.93 -5.10 -20.97
CA GLY A 192 9.33 -5.46 -20.70
C GLY A 192 10.21 -4.30 -20.18
N ILE A 193 9.62 -3.19 -19.71
CA ILE A 193 10.37 -1.99 -19.33
C ILE A 193 11.18 -2.20 -18.05
N ILE A 194 10.66 -3.00 -17.12
CA ILE A 194 11.30 -3.28 -15.83
C ILE A 194 12.63 -4.01 -16.06
N GLU A 195 12.64 -4.99 -16.96
CA GLU A 195 13.83 -5.76 -17.36
C GLU A 195 14.85 -4.86 -18.04
N ARG A 196 14.41 -3.94 -18.90
CA ARG A 196 15.30 -2.97 -19.56
C ARG A 196 15.94 -2.00 -18.56
N ILE A 197 15.19 -1.52 -17.58
CA ILE A 197 15.74 -0.66 -16.51
C ILE A 197 16.76 -1.43 -15.67
N LYS A 198 16.42 -2.66 -15.23
CA LYS A 198 17.36 -3.53 -14.48
C LYS A 198 18.65 -3.77 -15.26
N ALA A 199 18.54 -4.12 -16.55
CA ALA A 199 19.71 -4.30 -17.41
C ALA A 199 20.54 -3.01 -17.56
N ALA A 200 19.91 -1.83 -17.57
CA ALA A 200 20.62 -0.56 -17.63
C ALA A 200 21.36 -0.22 -16.32
N GLN A 201 20.77 -0.55 -15.16
CA GLN A 201 21.38 -0.45 -13.84
C GLN A 201 22.60 -1.38 -13.73
N GLU A 202 22.47 -2.63 -14.16
CA GLU A 202 23.56 -3.61 -14.17
C GLU A 202 24.74 -3.22 -15.07
N ARG A 203 24.47 -2.56 -16.21
CA ARG A 203 25.51 -2.04 -17.13
C ARG A 203 26.21 -0.80 -16.60
N ASN A 204 25.58 -0.06 -15.70
CA ASN A 204 26.12 1.15 -15.09
C ASN A 204 26.19 0.99 -13.56
N PRO A 205 26.87 -0.05 -13.05
CA PRO A 205 26.91 -0.28 -11.63
C PRO A 205 27.60 0.93 -11.00
N GLY A 206 26.91 1.62 -10.09
CA GLY A 206 27.49 2.74 -9.36
C GLY A 206 28.82 2.29 -8.75
N ARG A 207 29.94 2.81 -9.27
CA ARG A 207 31.28 2.45 -8.79
C ARG A 207 31.43 2.93 -7.35
N PHE A 208 31.25 2.05 -6.37
CA PHE A 208 31.81 2.15 -5.01
C PHE A 208 31.72 3.50 -4.26
N THR A 209 30.76 4.41 -4.54
CA THR A 209 30.71 5.70 -3.83
C THR A 209 29.30 6.25 -3.75
N LYS A 210 28.86 6.58 -2.52
CA LYS A 210 28.13 7.78 -2.03
C LYS A 210 27.09 8.55 -2.89
N TRP A 211 26.77 8.17 -4.13
CA TRP A 211 25.91 8.89 -5.07
C TRP A 211 25.07 7.92 -5.92
N PRO A 212 23.85 8.32 -6.31
CA PRO A 212 22.80 7.39 -6.74
C PRO A 212 23.11 6.71 -8.08
N ASP A 213 22.65 5.47 -8.20
CA ASP A 213 22.59 4.74 -9.46
C ASP A 213 21.87 5.63 -10.50
N LYS A 214 22.52 5.87 -11.65
CA LYS A 214 22.04 6.75 -12.72
C LYS A 214 20.63 6.38 -13.18
N PHE A 215 20.29 5.10 -13.10
CA PHE A 215 18.97 4.57 -13.44
C PHE A 215 18.24 4.02 -12.20
N GLY A 216 18.75 4.32 -11.01
CA GLY A 216 18.12 3.99 -9.74
C GLY A 216 16.90 4.85 -9.47
N TYR A 217 15.91 4.24 -8.81
CA TYR A 217 14.71 4.92 -8.34
C TYR A 217 14.40 4.52 -6.90
N HIS A 218 13.81 5.45 -6.14
CA HIS A 218 13.20 5.19 -4.85
C HIS A 218 11.82 4.54 -5.00
N ALA A 219 11.11 4.85 -6.09
CA ALA A 219 9.83 4.23 -6.43
C ALA A 219 9.64 4.17 -7.96
N LEU A 220 9.08 3.06 -8.44
CA LEU A 220 8.62 2.88 -9.80
C LEU A 220 7.30 2.12 -9.74
N SER A 221 6.19 2.85 -9.83
CA SER A 221 4.85 2.32 -9.59
C SER A 221 4.01 2.43 -10.85
N PRO A 222 3.44 1.32 -11.36
CA PRO A 222 2.60 1.37 -12.54
C PRO A 222 1.22 1.95 -12.23
N GLY A 223 0.58 2.47 -13.27
CA GLY A 223 -0.79 2.93 -13.25
C GLY A 223 -1.39 2.89 -14.65
N ARG A 224 -2.72 2.96 -14.74
CA ARG A 224 -3.41 3.11 -16.02
C ARG A 224 -3.11 4.48 -16.62
N THR A 225 -3.13 4.57 -17.95
CA THR A 225 -2.88 5.81 -18.69
C THR A 225 -3.76 6.95 -18.20
N LEU A 226 -3.14 8.11 -18.01
CA LEU A 226 -3.85 9.35 -17.68
C LEU A 226 -4.28 10.05 -18.97
N GLY A 227 -5.44 10.70 -18.96
CA GLY A 227 -5.84 11.57 -20.08
C GLY A 227 -5.05 12.87 -20.16
N SER A 228 -4.42 13.27 -19.04
CA SER A 228 -3.65 14.52 -18.92
C SER A 228 -2.64 14.43 -17.78
N ARG A 229 -1.48 15.10 -17.93
CA ARG A 229 -0.47 15.27 -16.87
C ARG A 229 -0.25 16.73 -16.50
N VAL A 230 -0.01 17.00 -15.22
CA VAL A 230 0.40 18.32 -14.73
C VAL A 230 1.88 18.51 -15.02
N GLY A 231 2.23 19.59 -15.74
CA GLY A 231 3.61 19.98 -16.01
C GLY A 231 4.30 19.25 -17.16
N LEU A 232 3.64 18.31 -17.85
CA LEU A 232 4.18 17.63 -19.03
C LEU A 232 3.38 17.97 -20.29
N PRO A 233 3.98 17.87 -21.49
CA PRO A 233 3.26 18.02 -22.74
C PRO A 233 2.06 17.07 -22.80
N ASN A 234 0.90 17.61 -23.16
CA ASN A 234 -0.30 16.89 -23.51
C ASN A 234 -0.62 17.16 -25.00
N PRO A 235 -1.22 16.22 -25.74
CA PRO A 235 -1.72 14.91 -25.30
C PRO A 235 -0.61 13.90 -25.00
N ILE A 236 -0.92 12.89 -24.17
CA ILE A 236 0.00 11.79 -23.89
C ILE A 236 -0.07 10.80 -25.05
N GLU A 237 0.98 10.75 -25.87
CA GLU A 237 1.13 9.71 -26.90
C GLU A 237 1.81 8.47 -26.30
N THR A 238 1.12 7.35 -26.31
CA THR A 238 1.63 6.06 -25.80
C THR A 238 1.03 4.90 -26.60
N LYS A 239 1.85 3.87 -26.85
CA LYS A 239 1.38 2.60 -27.45
C LYS A 239 0.94 1.61 -26.39
N HIS A 240 1.17 1.91 -25.12
CA HIS A 240 0.94 1.01 -24.00
C HIS A 240 -0.22 1.50 -23.14
N PRO A 241 -1.06 0.58 -22.61
CA PRO A 241 -2.21 0.91 -21.74
C PRO A 241 -1.79 1.24 -20.29
N VAL A 242 -0.49 1.42 -20.06
CA VAL A 242 0.12 1.65 -18.75
C VAL A 242 1.13 2.78 -18.80
N MET A 243 1.26 3.46 -17.67
CA MET A 243 2.27 4.47 -17.38
C MET A 243 2.89 4.17 -16.02
N PHE A 244 4.01 4.82 -15.73
CA PHE A 244 4.76 4.59 -14.49
C PHE A 244 5.00 5.90 -13.77
N PHE A 245 4.60 5.96 -12.50
CA PHE A 245 5.10 6.96 -11.59
C PHE A 245 6.54 6.58 -11.22
N MET A 246 7.49 7.46 -11.53
CA MET A 246 8.90 7.30 -11.19
C MET A 246 9.31 8.37 -10.17
N ASN A 247 9.94 7.94 -9.09
CA ASN A 247 10.71 8.79 -8.19
C ASN A 247 12.20 8.38 -8.31
N PRO A 248 13.00 9.07 -9.13
CA PRO A 248 14.40 8.70 -9.38
C PRO A 248 15.27 8.94 -8.13
N MET A 249 16.38 8.23 -8.01
CA MET A 249 17.39 8.53 -7.00
C MET A 249 18.22 9.76 -7.39
N ASP A 250 18.50 9.97 -8.68
CA ASP A 250 19.11 11.20 -9.18
C ASP A 250 18.05 12.30 -9.44
N GLN A 251 17.52 12.84 -8.34
CA GLN A 251 16.54 13.93 -8.41
C GLN A 251 17.15 15.27 -8.87
N LYS A 252 18.48 15.37 -9.04
CA LYS A 252 19.11 16.59 -9.58
C LYS A 252 19.00 16.66 -11.09
N SER A 253 19.12 15.52 -11.76
CA SER A 253 19.11 15.45 -13.23
C SER A 253 17.80 14.89 -13.81
N VAL A 254 17.03 14.14 -13.01
CA VAL A 254 15.83 13.43 -13.45
C VAL A 254 14.60 13.95 -12.71
N ASN A 255 13.51 14.14 -13.44
CA ASN A 255 12.20 14.51 -12.93
C ASN A 255 11.51 13.32 -12.25
N PHE A 256 10.74 13.62 -11.21
CA PHE A 256 9.75 12.69 -10.69
C PHE A 256 8.41 12.93 -11.38
N GLY A 257 7.58 11.91 -11.51
CA GLY A 257 6.26 12.04 -12.12
C GLY A 257 5.82 10.81 -12.90
N TRP A 258 4.73 10.97 -13.67
CA TRP A 258 4.16 9.94 -14.51
C TRP A 258 4.79 9.96 -15.90
N PHE A 259 5.37 8.83 -16.32
CA PHE A 259 6.03 8.67 -17.61
C PHE A 259 5.45 7.49 -18.39
N THR A 260 5.40 7.61 -19.71
CA THR A 260 5.07 6.48 -20.59
C THR A 260 6.25 5.52 -20.70
N VAL A 261 6.01 4.34 -21.27
CA VAL A 261 7.08 3.36 -21.53
C VAL A 261 8.12 3.94 -22.50
N GLU A 262 7.67 4.67 -23.52
CA GLU A 262 8.53 5.31 -24.52
C GLU A 262 9.41 6.40 -23.90
N GLU A 263 8.87 7.18 -22.95
CA GLU A 263 9.62 8.20 -22.23
C GLU A 263 10.66 7.58 -21.28
N LEU A 264 10.33 6.44 -20.66
CA LEU A 264 11.30 5.67 -19.87
C LEU A 264 12.41 5.08 -20.76
N ASP A 265 12.07 4.53 -21.93
CA ASP A 265 13.08 4.07 -22.89
C ASP A 265 13.96 5.23 -23.41
N ALA A 266 13.37 6.41 -23.62
CA ALA A 266 14.10 7.63 -23.94
C ALA A 266 15.06 8.02 -22.81
N TRP A 267 14.63 7.94 -21.56
CA TRP A 267 15.46 8.19 -20.39
C TRP A 267 16.64 7.24 -20.29
N LEU A 268 16.43 5.94 -20.53
CA LEU A 268 17.52 4.94 -20.59
C LEU A 268 18.54 5.26 -21.69
N ALA A 269 18.11 5.91 -22.77
CA ALA A 269 18.97 6.42 -23.84
C ALA A 269 19.58 7.82 -23.54
N GLY A 270 19.36 8.40 -22.36
CA GLY A 270 19.87 9.71 -21.97
C GLY A 270 19.16 10.89 -22.63
N LYS A 271 17.89 10.72 -23.02
CA LYS A 271 17.06 11.74 -23.68
C LYS A 271 15.64 11.77 -23.09
N GLY A 272 14.80 12.63 -23.65
CA GLY A 272 13.37 12.66 -23.33
C GLY A 272 13.02 13.47 -22.07
N PRO A 273 11.71 13.54 -21.75
CA PRO A 273 11.16 14.47 -20.77
C PRO A 273 11.45 14.06 -19.31
N CYS A 274 11.88 12.82 -19.07
CA CYS A 274 12.36 12.42 -17.75
C CYS A 274 13.56 13.25 -17.28
N LEU A 275 14.37 13.81 -18.20
CA LEU A 275 15.52 14.63 -17.85
C LEU A 275 15.13 16.10 -17.66
N LYS A 276 15.58 16.70 -16.55
CA LYS A 276 15.30 18.11 -16.22
C LYS A 276 15.80 19.09 -17.27
N SER A 277 16.96 18.83 -17.86
CA SER A 277 17.55 19.65 -18.92
C SER A 277 16.71 19.73 -20.20
N ASN A 278 15.82 18.75 -20.42
CA ASN A 278 14.91 18.71 -21.57
C ASN A 278 13.53 19.28 -21.19
N TRP A 279 13.10 19.10 -19.94
CA TRP A 279 11.85 19.62 -19.43
C TRP A 279 11.69 21.12 -19.59
N ASP A 280 12.71 21.91 -19.23
CA ASP A 280 12.64 23.37 -19.35
C ASP A 280 12.51 23.83 -20.81
N LYS A 281 13.08 23.07 -21.75
CA LYS A 281 13.00 23.34 -23.19
C LYS A 281 11.64 22.94 -23.76
N ASP A 282 11.11 21.80 -23.33
CA ASP A 282 9.82 21.30 -23.79
C ASP A 282 8.66 22.14 -23.21
N MET A 283 8.77 22.61 -21.96
CA MET A 283 7.82 23.57 -21.36
C MET A 283 7.87 24.92 -22.05
N ALA A 284 9.07 25.45 -22.34
CA ALA A 284 9.21 26.70 -23.08
C ALA A 284 8.63 26.58 -24.49
N ARG A 285 8.79 25.41 -25.15
CA ARG A 285 8.20 25.14 -26.45
C ARG A 285 6.68 25.02 -26.38
N ALA A 286 6.13 24.28 -25.41
CA ALA A 286 4.70 24.09 -25.26
C ALA A 286 3.98 25.41 -24.95
N GLU A 287 4.57 26.28 -24.13
CA GLU A 287 4.02 27.61 -23.87
C GLU A 287 4.10 28.52 -25.11
N ASN A 288 5.18 28.43 -25.89
CA ASN A 288 5.29 29.17 -27.15
C ASN A 288 4.25 28.69 -28.18
N ASP A 289 4.03 27.38 -28.30
CA ASP A 289 3.03 26.79 -29.18
C ASP A 289 1.60 27.18 -28.75
N ARG A 290 1.33 27.27 -27.43
CA ARG A 290 0.07 27.78 -26.87
C ARG A 290 -0.16 29.25 -27.22
N ILE A 291 0.84 30.11 -27.00
CA ILE A 291 0.79 31.53 -27.38
C ILE A 291 0.51 31.69 -28.88
N LEU A 292 1.15 30.88 -29.73
CA LEU A 292 0.94 30.90 -31.18
C LEU A 292 -0.47 30.42 -31.59
N GLN A 293 -1.04 29.44 -30.89
CA GLN A 293 -2.42 29.00 -31.12
C GLN A 293 -3.44 30.04 -30.65
N GLU A 294 -3.24 30.66 -29.48
CA GLU A 294 -4.08 31.74 -28.97
C GLU A 294 -4.04 32.96 -29.92
N ALA A 295 -2.87 33.32 -30.44
CA ALA A 295 -2.71 34.38 -31.44
C ALA A 295 -3.44 34.08 -32.76
N LYS A 296 -3.32 32.84 -33.27
CA LYS A 296 -4.03 32.42 -34.48
C LYS A 296 -5.55 32.38 -34.29
N GLY A 297 -6.02 31.95 -33.12
CA GLY A 297 -7.45 31.98 -32.76
C GLY A 297 -8.01 33.40 -32.76
N ALA A 298 -7.28 34.35 -32.17
CA ALA A 298 -7.64 35.76 -32.14
C ALA A 298 -7.66 36.42 -33.52
N GLU A 299 -6.74 36.06 -34.43
CA GLU A 299 -6.75 36.55 -35.82
C GLU A 299 -8.01 36.08 -36.59
N THR A 300 -8.45 34.84 -36.39
CA THR A 300 -9.71 34.33 -36.99
C THR A 300 -10.98 34.99 -36.46
N GLU A 301 -11.00 35.47 -35.22
CA GLU A 301 -12.15 36.23 -34.68
C GLU A 301 -12.21 37.65 -35.25
N ILE A 302 -11.06 38.28 -35.51
CA ILE A 302 -10.98 39.63 -36.08
C ILE A 302 -11.41 39.63 -37.57
N GLU A 303 -11.13 38.56 -38.33
CA GLU A 303 -11.61 38.43 -39.72
C GLU A 303 -13.12 38.13 -39.82
N ALA A 304 -13.74 37.58 -38.78
CA ALA A 304 -15.19 37.31 -38.74
C ALA A 304 -16.04 38.56 -38.42
N GLU A 305 -15.44 39.63 -37.88
CA GLU A 305 -16.07 40.93 -37.63
C GLU A 305 -15.76 41.97 -38.73
N GLY A 306 -15.71 41.53 -40.00
CA GLY A 306 -15.65 42.44 -41.15
C GLY A 306 -16.82 43.44 -41.15
N PRO A 307 -16.62 44.67 -41.67
CA PRO A 307 -17.53 45.78 -41.46
C PRO A 307 -18.93 45.46 -41.99
N ARG A 308 -19.93 45.54 -41.12
CA ARG A 308 -21.34 45.46 -41.53
C ARG A 308 -21.64 46.64 -42.47
N PRO A 309 -22.31 46.38 -43.61
CA PRO A 309 -22.62 47.41 -44.61
C PRO A 309 -23.51 48.53 -44.07
#